data_AF-A0A9K3DZ31-F1
#
_entry.id   AF-A0A9K3DZ31-F1
#
_cell.length_a   1.000
_cell.length_b   1.000
_cell.length_c   1.000
_cell.angle_alpha   90.00
_cell.angle_beta   90.00
_cell.angle_gamma   90.00
#
_symmetry.space_group_name_H-M   'P 1'
#
loop_
_entity.id
_entity.type
_entity.pdbx_description
1 polymer ?
#
loop_
_entity_poly.entity_id
_entity_poly.type
_entity_poly.pdbx_seq_one_letter_code
_entity_poly.pdbx_strand_id
1 'polypeptide(L)'
;MIGVTSKQNQAIEEEEDGSDLMKQATEAVDDLYRIRDTYFPSDANDKINKLQSQSQIALNLLDSVPPEERKLATQRATYEYLRGKILDVFPEYSKKAEDHLSKAVKLNPSLADAWLCLGNCIWKKGDLPATRNCFTLALSKGPNKRILSQLSMLERRMAQGKKHYLLSKMPFSSLRFG
;
A
#
# COMPACT_ATOMS: atom_id res chain seq x y z
N MET A 1 -61.27 6.80 -20.65
CA MET A 1 -59.92 6.99 -21.23
C MET A 1 -58.91 7.05 -20.10
N ILE A 2 -58.26 5.90 -19.90
CA ILE A 2 -56.91 5.61 -19.39
C ILE A 2 -56.17 6.73 -18.65
N GLY A 3 -56.06 6.58 -17.33
CA GLY A 3 -54.97 7.13 -16.54
C GLY A 3 -53.84 6.09 -16.36
N VAL A 4 -52.83 6.48 -15.57
CA VAL A 4 -51.64 5.74 -15.10
C VAL A 4 -50.31 6.12 -15.80
N THR A 5 -49.80 7.28 -15.35
CA THR A 5 -48.48 7.52 -14.73
C THR A 5 -47.26 6.64 -15.07
N SER A 6 -46.25 7.33 -15.58
CA SER A 6 -44.91 7.49 -14.98
C SER A 6 -44.21 6.25 -14.42
N LYS A 7 -43.59 5.48 -15.30
CA LYS A 7 -42.46 4.59 -14.97
C LYS A 7 -41.23 5.05 -15.73
N GLN A 8 -40.58 6.12 -15.28
CA GLN A 8 -39.31 6.58 -15.85
C GLN A 8 -38.71 7.65 -14.94
N ASN A 9 -38.51 7.37 -13.64
CA ASN A 9 -37.69 8.27 -12.82
C ASN A 9 -37.10 7.64 -11.54
N GLN A 10 -36.71 6.37 -11.58
CA GLN A 10 -36.21 5.69 -10.38
C GLN A 10 -34.91 4.88 -10.61
N ALA A 11 -34.12 5.26 -11.63
CA ALA A 11 -32.86 4.58 -11.95
C ALA A 11 -31.66 5.53 -12.10
N ILE A 12 -31.81 6.81 -11.76
CA ILE A 12 -30.76 7.84 -11.98
C ILE A 12 -30.20 8.40 -10.66
N GLU A 13 -30.81 8.11 -9.51
CA GLU A 13 -30.38 8.68 -8.21
C GLU A 13 -29.41 7.79 -7.40
N GLU A 14 -29.12 6.56 -7.83
CA GLU A 14 -28.23 5.63 -7.09
C GLU A 14 -26.76 5.62 -7.57
N GLU A 15 -26.43 6.28 -8.69
CA GLU A 15 -25.04 6.32 -9.22
C GLU A 15 -24.18 7.44 -8.61
N GLU A 16 -24.78 8.43 -7.93
CA GLU A 16 -24.07 9.63 -7.45
C GLU A 16 -23.47 9.46 -6.03
N ASP A 17 -24.09 8.66 -5.17
CA ASP A 17 -23.66 8.45 -3.77
C ASP A 17 -22.45 7.50 -3.65
N GLY A 18 -22.40 6.49 -4.53
CA GLY A 18 -21.35 5.48 -4.48
C GLY A 18 -19.95 5.97 -4.89
N SER A 19 -19.88 6.78 -5.95
CA SER A 19 -18.61 7.37 -6.41
C SER A 19 -17.92 8.23 -5.33
N ASP A 20 -18.67 8.71 -4.34
CA ASP A 20 -18.14 9.50 -3.24
C ASP A 20 -17.50 8.63 -2.16
N LEU A 21 -18.01 7.43 -1.87
CA LEU A 21 -17.51 6.56 -0.80
C LEU A 21 -16.08 6.08 -1.05
N MET A 22 -15.77 5.61 -2.27
CA MET A 22 -14.41 5.20 -2.62
C MET A 22 -13.42 6.38 -2.56
N LYS A 23 -13.89 7.58 -2.91
CA LYS A 23 -13.10 8.81 -2.81
C LYS A 23 -12.85 9.19 -1.35
N GLN A 24 -13.89 9.20 -0.50
CA GLN A 24 -13.77 9.42 0.94
C GLN A 24 -12.81 8.42 1.60
N ALA A 25 -12.91 7.14 1.24
CA ALA A 25 -11.98 6.11 1.71
C ALA A 25 -10.54 6.43 1.29
N THR A 26 -10.34 6.83 0.03
CA THR A 26 -9.02 7.22 -0.49
C THR A 26 -8.44 8.41 0.28
N GLU A 27 -9.23 9.46 0.50
CA GLU A 27 -8.84 10.64 1.27
C GLU A 27 -8.47 10.27 2.71
N ALA A 28 -9.26 9.41 3.36
CA ALA A 28 -8.95 8.90 4.70
C ALA A 28 -7.63 8.11 4.74
N VAL A 29 -7.33 7.31 3.71
CA VAL A 29 -6.04 6.60 3.61
C VAL A 29 -4.87 7.57 3.41
N ASP A 30 -5.06 8.63 2.63
CA ASP A 30 -4.03 9.64 2.42
C ASP A 30 -3.77 10.47 3.69
N ASP A 31 -4.82 10.83 4.42
CA ASP A 31 -4.71 11.46 5.73
C ASP A 31 -4.02 10.56 6.77
N LEU A 32 -4.32 9.26 6.75
CA LEU A 32 -3.64 8.26 7.57
C LEU A 32 -2.13 8.24 7.30
N TYR A 33 -1.72 8.29 6.03
CA TYR A 33 -0.31 8.34 5.65
C TYR A 33 0.34 9.69 5.96
N ARG A 34 -0.41 10.79 5.84
CA ARG A 34 0.03 12.12 6.29
C ARG A 34 0.35 12.10 7.79
N ILE A 35 -0.55 11.57 8.61
CA ILE A 35 -0.31 11.43 10.07
C ILE A 35 0.93 10.58 10.33
N ARG A 36 1.08 9.44 9.64
CA ARG A 36 2.26 8.58 9.79
C ARG A 36 3.56 9.36 9.51
N ASP A 37 3.56 10.22 8.49
CA ASP A 37 4.77 10.89 8.01
C ASP A 37 5.03 12.26 8.67
N THR A 38 4.01 12.91 9.26
CA THR A 38 4.13 14.28 9.80
C THR A 38 3.84 14.41 11.30
N TYR A 39 3.20 13.42 11.93
CA TYR A 39 2.91 13.46 13.36
C TYR A 39 4.02 12.80 14.18
N PHE A 40 4.67 13.59 15.04
CA PHE A 40 5.79 13.17 15.90
C PHE A 40 5.55 13.65 17.35
N PRO A 41 4.66 12.99 18.11
CA PRO A 41 4.41 13.31 19.51
C PRO A 41 5.58 12.90 20.40
N SER A 42 5.63 13.44 21.62
CA SER A 42 6.63 13.08 22.62
C SER A 42 6.49 11.63 23.11
N ASP A 43 5.27 11.09 23.18
CA ASP A 43 5.01 9.68 23.48
C ASP A 43 4.73 8.90 22.19
N ALA A 44 5.52 7.84 21.96
CA ALA A 44 5.32 6.95 20.81
C ALA A 44 3.95 6.26 20.81
N ASN A 45 3.37 6.00 21.99
CA ASN A 45 2.06 5.37 22.11
C ASN A 45 0.95 6.27 21.56
N ASP A 46 1.06 7.59 21.69
CA ASP A 46 0.09 8.53 21.14
C ASP A 46 0.02 8.43 19.62
N LYS A 47 1.17 8.29 18.96
CA LYS A 47 1.23 8.09 17.50
C LYS A 47 0.56 6.78 17.11
N ILE A 48 0.86 5.69 17.82
CA ILE A 48 0.30 4.37 17.54
C ILE A 48 -1.22 4.39 17.73
N ASN A 49 -1.71 4.92 18.86
CA ASN A 49 -3.14 5.03 19.15
C ASN A 49 -3.87 5.88 18.10
N LYS A 50 -3.27 6.99 17.67
CA LYS A 50 -3.83 7.84 16.61
C LYS A 50 -3.90 7.09 15.29
N LEU A 51 -2.83 6.39 14.90
CA LEU A 51 -2.81 5.58 13.67
C LEU A 51 -3.83 4.44 13.71
N GLN A 52 -4.00 3.78 14.85
CA GLN A 52 -5.01 2.73 15.04
C GLN A 52 -6.44 3.27 14.87
N SER A 53 -6.76 4.38 15.54
CA SER A 53 -8.07 5.04 15.42
C SER A 53 -8.37 5.44 13.98
N GLN A 54 -7.41 6.08 13.30
CA GLN A 54 -7.59 6.52 11.91
C GLN A 54 -7.64 5.35 10.92
N SER A 55 -6.89 4.28 11.18
CA SER A 55 -6.97 3.04 10.38
C SER A 55 -8.36 2.42 10.47
N GLN A 56 -8.97 2.40 11.66
CA GLN A 56 -10.33 1.87 11.82
C GLN A 56 -11.35 2.70 11.06
N ILE A 57 -11.23 4.04 11.08
CA ILE A 57 -12.09 4.93 10.31
C ILE A 57 -11.95 4.67 8.81
N ALA A 58 -10.71 4.63 8.31
CA ALA A 58 -10.44 4.36 6.89
C ALA A 58 -10.95 2.97 6.46
N LEU A 59 -10.81 1.95 7.31
CA LEU A 59 -11.36 0.62 7.05
C LEU A 59 -12.88 0.62 7.00
N ASN A 60 -13.55 1.31 7.93
CA ASN A 60 -15.01 1.39 7.95
C ASN A 60 -15.53 2.10 6.70
N LEU A 61 -14.92 3.23 6.31
CA LEU A 61 -15.27 3.93 5.08
C LEU A 61 -15.08 3.05 3.85
N LEU A 62 -13.97 2.32 3.80
CA LEU A 62 -13.69 1.41 2.70
C LEU A 62 -14.69 0.24 2.67
N ASP A 63 -15.00 -0.37 3.81
CA ASP A 63 -15.94 -1.50 3.91
C ASP A 63 -17.40 -1.09 3.61
N SER A 64 -17.74 0.20 3.75
CA SER A 64 -19.02 0.76 3.30
C SER A 64 -19.15 0.82 1.76
N VAL A 65 -18.06 0.69 1.00
CA VAL A 65 -18.11 0.71 -0.47
C VAL A 65 -18.86 -0.54 -0.98
N PRO A 66 -20.03 -0.37 -1.62
CA PRO A 66 -20.86 -1.49 -2.06
C PRO A 66 -20.16 -2.35 -3.13
N PRO A 67 -20.51 -3.65 -3.25
CA PRO A 67 -19.97 -4.53 -4.29
C PRO A 67 -20.23 -4.04 -5.73
N GLU A 68 -21.29 -3.27 -5.93
CA GLU A 68 -21.74 -2.75 -7.22
C GLU A 68 -20.72 -1.79 -7.85
N GLU A 69 -19.99 -1.05 -7.02
CA GLU A 69 -18.90 -0.16 -7.43
C GLU A 69 -17.59 -0.90 -7.67
N ARG A 70 -17.55 -2.19 -7.36
CA ARG A 70 -16.37 -3.06 -7.50
C ARG A 70 -16.64 -4.13 -8.55
N LYS A 71 -17.35 -3.79 -9.62
CA LYS A 71 -17.61 -4.71 -10.74
C LYS A 71 -16.38 -4.93 -11.61
N LEU A 72 -15.63 -3.86 -11.88
CA LEU A 72 -14.44 -3.93 -12.73
C LEU A 72 -13.22 -4.43 -11.96
N ALA A 73 -12.33 -5.15 -12.65
CA ALA A 73 -11.07 -5.61 -12.07
C ALA A 73 -10.21 -4.45 -11.53
N THR A 74 -10.24 -3.30 -12.20
CA THR A 74 -9.54 -2.07 -11.77
C THR A 74 -10.10 -1.52 -10.45
N GLN A 75 -11.42 -1.47 -10.30
CA GLN A 75 -12.07 -1.02 -9.06
C GLN A 75 -11.79 -1.97 -7.89
N ARG A 76 -11.87 -3.29 -8.14
CA ARG A 76 -11.47 -4.31 -7.14
C ARG A 76 -10.00 -4.17 -6.77
N ALA A 77 -9.13 -3.93 -7.75
CA ALA A 77 -7.71 -3.71 -7.48
C ALA A 77 -7.49 -2.49 -6.59
N THR A 78 -8.17 -1.37 -6.85
CA THR A 78 -8.10 -0.16 -6.01
C THR A 78 -8.59 -0.45 -4.59
N TYR A 79 -9.71 -1.15 -4.43
CA TYR A 79 -10.23 -1.52 -3.11
C TYR A 79 -9.23 -2.37 -2.33
N GLU A 80 -8.68 -3.43 -2.94
CA GLU A 80 -7.68 -4.30 -2.32
C GLU A 80 -6.38 -3.54 -2.01
N TYR A 81 -5.99 -2.60 -2.89
CA TYR A 81 -4.83 -1.73 -2.69
C TYR A 81 -5.02 -0.82 -1.48
N LEU A 82 -6.16 -0.12 -1.38
CA LEU A 82 -6.45 0.77 -0.24
C LEU A 82 -6.48 -0.01 1.06
N ARG A 83 -7.12 -1.19 1.08
CA ARG A 83 -7.16 -2.05 2.26
C ARG A 83 -5.76 -2.48 2.70
N GLY A 84 -4.94 -2.91 1.75
CA GLY A 84 -3.54 -3.25 1.98
C GLY A 84 -2.73 -2.06 2.50
N LYS A 85 -2.92 -0.87 1.92
CA LYS A 85 -2.25 0.38 2.31
C LYS A 85 -2.59 0.77 3.74
N ILE A 86 -3.86 0.66 4.17
CA ILE A 86 -4.28 0.90 5.56
C ILE A 86 -3.58 -0.05 6.53
N LEU A 87 -3.57 -1.35 6.21
CA LEU A 87 -2.94 -2.37 7.05
C LEU A 87 -1.40 -2.25 7.13
N ASP A 88 -0.78 -1.64 6.12
CA ASP A 88 0.67 -1.38 6.06
C ASP A 88 1.09 -0.06 6.72
N VAL A 89 0.18 0.67 7.39
CA VAL A 89 0.56 1.97 7.99
C VAL A 89 1.58 1.82 9.13
N PHE A 90 1.58 0.69 9.82
CA PHE A 90 2.46 0.42 10.96
C PHE A 90 3.88 0.04 10.52
N PRO A 91 4.91 0.31 11.35
CA PRO A 91 6.29 -0.06 11.05
C PRO A 91 6.51 -1.57 10.88
N GLU A 92 5.73 -2.38 11.58
CA GLU A 92 5.84 -3.84 11.60
C GLU A 92 5.27 -4.47 10.34
N TYR A 93 5.82 -5.63 9.97
CA TYR A 93 5.31 -6.42 8.86
C TYR A 93 3.91 -6.99 9.17
N SER A 94 2.99 -6.85 8.21
CA SER A 94 1.65 -7.43 8.27
C SER A 94 1.42 -8.37 7.09
N LYS A 95 1.26 -9.66 7.38
CA LYS A 95 0.93 -10.66 6.35
C LYS A 95 -0.40 -10.35 5.64
N LYS A 96 -1.38 -9.83 6.39
CA LYS A 96 -2.68 -9.41 5.83
C LYS A 96 -2.50 -8.27 4.82
N ALA A 97 -1.63 -7.30 5.11
CA ALA A 97 -1.32 -6.22 4.17
C ALA A 97 -0.70 -6.77 2.88
N GLU A 98 0.29 -7.67 3.00
CA GLU A 98 0.93 -8.33 1.85
C GLU A 98 -0.10 -9.08 0.98
N ASP A 99 -1.04 -9.81 1.59
CA ASP A 99 -2.04 -10.59 0.86
C ASP A 99 -3.01 -9.68 0.07
N HIS A 100 -3.48 -8.59 0.66
CA HIS A 100 -4.33 -7.60 -0.01
C HIS A 100 -3.59 -6.87 -1.14
N LEU A 101 -2.35 -6.42 -0.89
CA LEU A 101 -1.52 -5.77 -1.91
C LEU A 101 -1.17 -6.71 -3.06
N SER A 102 -0.90 -7.98 -2.75
CA SER A 102 -0.65 -9.03 -3.76
C SER A 102 -1.87 -9.29 -4.64
N LYS A 103 -3.09 -9.23 -4.08
CA LYS A 103 -4.33 -9.31 -4.87
C LYS A 103 -4.48 -8.08 -5.78
N ALA A 104 -4.22 -6.88 -5.25
CA ALA A 104 -4.32 -5.65 -6.02
C ALA A 104 -3.46 -5.66 -7.29
N VAL A 105 -2.19 -6.05 -7.17
CA VAL A 105 -1.26 -6.11 -8.33
C VAL A 105 -1.61 -7.23 -9.32
N LYS A 106 -2.27 -8.31 -8.88
CA LYS A 106 -2.77 -9.37 -9.77
C LYS A 106 -3.98 -8.91 -10.56
N LEU A 107 -4.88 -8.15 -9.92
CA LEU A 107 -6.08 -7.60 -10.54
C LEU A 107 -5.76 -6.45 -11.49
N ASN A 108 -4.82 -5.58 -11.12
CA ASN A 108 -4.34 -4.48 -11.96
C ASN A 108 -2.80 -4.39 -11.92
N PRO A 109 -2.11 -5.09 -12.84
CA PRO A 109 -0.64 -5.04 -12.92
C PRO A 109 -0.06 -3.68 -13.28
N SER A 110 -0.86 -2.75 -13.81
CA SER A 110 -0.42 -1.40 -14.19
C SER A 110 -0.47 -0.40 -13.03
N LEU A 111 -1.01 -0.80 -11.87
CA LEU A 111 -1.09 0.05 -10.68
C LEU A 111 0.27 0.15 -9.98
N ALA A 112 1.11 1.09 -10.43
CA ALA A 112 2.47 1.27 -9.94
C ALA A 112 2.54 1.51 -8.42
N ASP A 113 1.58 2.24 -7.85
CA ASP A 113 1.53 2.51 -6.40
C ASP A 113 1.23 1.24 -5.58
N ALA A 114 0.46 0.29 -6.11
CA ALA A 114 0.23 -0.98 -5.44
C ALA A 114 1.52 -1.82 -5.38
N TRP A 115 2.31 -1.82 -6.45
CA TRP A 115 3.63 -2.47 -6.44
C TRP A 115 4.60 -1.80 -5.47
N LEU A 116 4.58 -0.46 -5.37
CA LEU A 116 5.38 0.28 -4.41
C LEU A 116 5.00 -0.10 -2.97
N CYS A 117 3.70 -0.10 -2.64
CA CYS A 117 3.22 -0.52 -1.32
C CYS A 117 3.56 -1.99 -1.03
N LEU A 118 3.39 -2.90 -1.99
CA LEU A 118 3.77 -4.30 -1.83
C LEU A 118 5.28 -4.44 -1.55
N GLY A 119 6.12 -3.74 -2.30
CA GLY A 119 7.56 -3.72 -2.10
C GLY A 119 7.95 -3.21 -0.71
N ASN A 120 7.32 -2.13 -0.24
CA ASN A 120 7.54 -1.60 1.11
C ASN A 120 7.09 -2.59 2.20
N CYS A 121 5.96 -3.28 2.01
CA CYS A 121 5.49 -4.30 2.94
C CYS A 121 6.50 -5.48 3.03
N ILE A 122 6.97 -5.97 1.89
CA ILE A 122 7.99 -7.04 1.82
C ILE A 122 9.34 -6.55 2.38
N TRP A 123 9.67 -5.27 2.22
CA TRP A 123 10.88 -4.69 2.81
C TRP A 123 10.85 -4.83 4.34
N LYS A 124 9.70 -4.58 4.97
CA LYS A 124 9.52 -4.74 6.43
C LYS A 124 9.69 -6.20 6.86
N LYS A 125 9.28 -7.16 6.02
CA LYS A 125 9.52 -8.60 6.21
C LYS A 125 11.01 -8.96 6.17
N GLY A 126 11.84 -8.16 5.50
CA GLY A 126 13.28 -8.36 5.36
C GLY A 126 13.70 -9.13 4.11
N ASP A 127 12.77 -9.47 3.21
CA ASP A 127 13.07 -10.17 1.96
C ASP A 127 13.51 -9.18 0.87
N LEU A 128 14.77 -8.75 0.95
CA LEU A 128 15.34 -7.76 0.05
C LEU A 128 15.30 -8.18 -1.44
N PRO A 129 15.59 -9.44 -1.81
CA PRO A 129 15.43 -9.91 -3.19
C PRO A 129 14.00 -9.77 -3.72
N ALA A 130 12.99 -10.15 -2.94
CA ALA A 130 11.60 -10.01 -3.35
C ALA A 130 11.19 -8.52 -3.45
N THR A 131 11.61 -7.67 -2.50
CA THR A 131 11.41 -6.22 -2.59
C THR A 131 11.97 -5.64 -3.89
N ARG A 132 13.18 -6.06 -4.29
CA ARG A 132 13.82 -5.61 -5.53
C ARG A 132 12.96 -5.94 -6.73
N ASN A 133 12.49 -7.19 -6.81
CA ASN A 133 11.62 -7.65 -7.89
C ASN A 133 10.34 -6.80 -7.97
N CYS A 134 9.71 -6.49 -6.84
CA CYS A 134 8.52 -5.63 -6.81
C CYS A 134 8.81 -4.23 -7.36
N PHE A 135 9.91 -3.59 -6.95
CA PHE A 135 10.27 -2.25 -7.45
C PHE A 135 10.64 -2.26 -8.94
N THR A 136 11.36 -3.28 -9.42
CA THR A 136 11.67 -3.44 -10.84
C THR A 136 10.40 -3.64 -11.67
N LEU A 137 9.47 -4.48 -11.20
CA LEU A 137 8.18 -4.69 -11.86
C LEU A 137 7.36 -3.39 -11.90
N ALA A 138 7.36 -2.61 -10.82
CA ALA A 138 6.68 -1.32 -10.79
C ALA A 138 7.25 -0.33 -11.81
N LEU A 139 8.58 -0.23 -11.90
CA LEU A 139 9.27 0.64 -12.86
C LEU A 139 9.06 0.21 -14.31
N SER A 140 8.81 -1.09 -14.56
CA SER A 140 8.43 -1.56 -15.90
C SER A 140 7.08 -1.02 -16.39
N LYS A 141 6.24 -0.52 -15.47
CA LYS A 141 4.93 0.08 -15.80
C LYS A 141 4.99 1.58 -16.04
N GLY A 142 6.05 2.22 -15.58
CA GLY A 142 6.28 3.63 -15.78
C GLY A 142 7.34 4.18 -14.84
N PRO A 143 8.02 5.28 -15.21
CA PRO A 143 8.99 5.92 -14.35
C PRO A 143 8.30 6.51 -13.11
N ASN A 144 8.81 6.18 -11.92
CA ASN A 144 8.31 6.74 -10.67
C ASN A 144 9.48 7.10 -9.75
N LYS A 145 9.60 8.39 -9.42
CA LYS A 145 10.68 8.94 -8.59
C LYS A 145 10.74 8.29 -7.20
N ARG A 146 9.59 7.98 -6.59
CA ARG A 146 9.53 7.34 -5.27
C ARG A 146 10.13 5.95 -5.33
N ILE A 147 9.79 5.18 -6.36
CA ILE A 147 10.27 3.81 -6.54
C ILE A 147 11.77 3.79 -6.82
N LEU A 148 12.27 4.71 -7.66
CA LEU A 148 13.71 4.85 -7.91
C LEU A 148 14.49 5.16 -6.62
N SER A 149 13.97 6.07 -5.79
CA SER A 149 14.58 6.41 -4.50
C SER A 149 14.62 5.20 -3.56
N GLN A 150 13.50 4.48 -3.42
CA GLN A 150 13.41 3.27 -2.60
C GLN A 150 14.33 2.15 -3.11
N LEU A 151 14.38 1.92 -4.42
CA LEU A 151 15.30 0.96 -5.02
C LEU A 151 16.76 1.33 -4.74
N SER A 152 17.12 2.61 -4.82
CA SER A 152 18.46 3.09 -4.46
C SER A 152 18.80 2.80 -2.99
N MET A 153 17.86 3.01 -2.07
CA MET A 153 18.03 2.64 -0.66
C MET A 153 18.20 1.12 -0.49
N LEU A 154 17.45 0.33 -1.25
CA LEU A 154 17.48 -1.13 -1.17
C LEU A 154 18.84 -1.68 -1.58
N GLU A 155 19.35 -1.23 -2.73
CA GLU A 155 20.64 -1.68 -3.27
C GLU A 155 21.79 -1.39 -2.29
N ARG A 156 21.77 -0.21 -1.64
CA ARG A 156 22.73 0.13 -0.59
C ARG A 156 22.64 -0.84 0.59
N ARG A 157 21.43 -1.15 1.06
CA ARG A 157 21.21 -2.09 2.16
C ARG A 157 21.70 -3.50 1.82
N MET A 158 21.41 -3.97 0.59
CA MET A 158 21.87 -5.27 0.10
C MET A 158 23.40 -5.36 0.01
N ALA A 159 24.06 -4.29 -0.47
CA ALA A 159 25.52 -4.22 -0.55
C ALA A 159 26.19 -4.26 0.83
N GLN A 160 25.64 -3.56 1.82
CA GLN A 160 26.12 -3.59 3.21
C GLN A 160 26.00 -4.99 3.82
N GLY A 161 24.87 -5.66 3.62
CA GLY A 161 24.66 -7.04 4.07
C GLY A 161 25.68 -8.01 3.47
N LYS A 162 25.97 -7.88 2.17
CA LYS A 162 27.00 -8.68 1.48
C LYS A 162 28.40 -8.41 2.04
N LYS A 163 28.76 -7.15 2.28
CA LYS A 163 30.06 -6.79 2.88
C LYS A 163 30.22 -7.38 4.27
N HIS A 164 29.19 -7.30 5.12
CA HIS A 164 29.20 -7.89 6.46
C HIS A 164 29.37 -9.42 6.41
N TYR A 165 28.62 -10.10 5.54
CA TYR A 165 28.74 -11.54 5.34
C TYR A 165 30.13 -11.98 4.85
N LEU A 166 30.73 -11.21 3.93
CA LEU A 166 32.08 -11.50 3.44
C LEU A 166 33.13 -11.29 4.54
N LEU A 167 33.02 -10.22 5.32
CA LEU A 167 33.92 -9.94 6.44
C LEU A 167 33.81 -10.99 7.56
N SER A 168 32.61 -11.49 7.87
CA SER A 168 32.43 -12.53 8.89
C SER A 168 32.95 -13.91 8.49
N LYS A 169 33.20 -14.14 7.18
CA LYS A 169 33.80 -15.36 6.64
C LYS A 169 35.28 -15.25 6.28
N MET A 170 35.89 -14.08 6.47
CA MET A 170 37.34 -13.92 6.27
C MET A 170 38.09 -14.59 7.44
N PRO A 171 39.03 -15.52 7.16
CA PRO A 171 39.88 -16.07 8.21
C PRO A 171 40.77 -14.97 8.80
N PHE A 172 40.91 -14.96 10.13
CA PHE A 172 41.70 -13.97 10.90
C PHE A 172 43.16 -13.82 10.45
N SER A 173 43.70 -14.77 9.68
CA SER A 173 45.08 -14.78 9.20
C SER A 173 45.41 -13.76 8.11
N SER A 174 44.42 -13.05 7.55
CA SER A 174 44.63 -12.10 6.44
C SER A 174 44.60 -10.62 6.84
N LEU A 175 44.38 -10.28 8.13
CA LEU A 175 44.52 -8.92 8.64
C LEU A 175 45.97 -8.68 9.14
N ARG A 176 46.95 -8.72 8.22
CA ARG A 176 48.23 -8.05 8.48
C ARG A 176 48.05 -6.57 8.17
N PHE A 177 47.84 -5.79 9.22
CA PHE A 177 48.16 -4.37 9.16
C PHE A 177 49.68 -4.26 9.05
N GLY A 178 50.16 -3.87 7.88
CA GLY A 178 51.53 -3.40 7.65
C GLY A 178 51.57 -1.89 7.74
#